data_AF-A0AAT9HNT0-F1
#
_entry.id   AF-A0AAT9HNT0-F1
#
_cell.length_a   1.000
_cell.length_b   1.000
_cell.length_c   1.000
_cell.angle_alpha   90.00
_cell.angle_beta   90.00
_cell.angle_gamma   90.00
#
_symmetry.space_group_name_H-M   'P 1'
#
loop_
_entity.id
_entity.type
_entity.pdbx_description
1 polymer ?
#
loop_
_entity_poly.entity_id
_entity_poly.type
_entity_poly.pdbx_seq_one_letter_code
_entity_poly.pdbx_strand_id
1 'polypeptide(L)'
;MAPQRFREQFTQIQRSMPDVPLAMGPDDAGEFLYEKGVVLARDGEEARVVEDTVRQHFTTFAGLTPDHVRRTSPRTNRSGITRIRVADPGQGDGSGDPAVAGALRALSAAEERTGRRLVSRNHVVSIAVNACPGDEPVPVARGAQPNPAAAEGAHDPGTAVGVLVIDTGLMHDHGSYPPLAHTRGDVQVE
;
A
#
# COMPACT_ATOMS: atom_id res chain seq x y z
N MET A 1 -11.63 10.69 13.92
CA MET A 1 -12.44 11.04 12.72
C MET A 1 -13.88 10.59 12.97
N ALA A 2 -14.92 11.34 12.58
CA ALA A 2 -16.30 10.84 12.76
C ALA A 2 -16.46 9.51 11.96
N PRO A 3 -16.91 8.39 12.57
CA PRO A 3 -16.94 7.08 11.91
C PRO A 3 -17.68 7.05 10.56
N GLN A 4 -18.65 7.93 10.37
CA GLN A 4 -19.36 8.10 9.09
C GLN A 4 -18.47 8.65 7.98
N ARG A 5 -17.57 9.60 8.28
CA ARG A 5 -16.68 10.22 7.28
C ARG A 5 -15.70 9.22 6.68
N PHE A 6 -15.18 8.29 7.48
CA PHE A 6 -14.27 7.26 6.97
C PHE A 6 -14.99 6.31 5.98
N ARG A 7 -16.24 5.93 6.27
CA ARG A 7 -17.05 5.09 5.36
C ARG A 7 -17.42 5.83 4.07
N GLU A 8 -17.69 7.12 4.14
CA GLU A 8 -17.91 7.97 2.97
C GLU A 8 -16.64 8.02 2.09
N GLN A 9 -15.48 8.27 2.71
CA GLN A 9 -14.18 8.26 2.01
C GLN A 9 -13.89 6.88 1.39
N PHE A 10 -14.10 5.79 2.14
CA PHE A 10 -13.98 4.44 1.62
C PHE A 10 -14.83 4.23 0.36
N THR A 11 -16.10 4.65 0.41
CA THR A 11 -17.02 4.53 -0.73
C THR A 11 -16.53 5.34 -1.93
N GLN A 12 -16.00 6.55 -1.70
CA GLN A 12 -15.42 7.37 -2.76
C GLN A 12 -14.18 6.71 -3.39
N ILE A 13 -13.26 6.22 -2.57
CA ILE A 13 -12.01 5.58 -3.01
C ILE A 13 -12.29 4.28 -3.76
N GLN A 14 -13.21 3.45 -3.24
CA GLN A 14 -13.61 2.22 -3.92
C GLN A 14 -14.23 2.50 -5.29
N ARG A 15 -15.01 3.58 -5.43
CA ARG A 15 -15.56 4.01 -6.73
C ARG A 15 -14.48 4.48 -7.70
N SER A 16 -13.41 5.12 -7.22
CA SER A 16 -12.30 5.54 -8.07
C SER A 16 -11.35 4.41 -8.45
N MET A 17 -11.45 3.25 -7.79
CA MET A 17 -10.62 2.06 -8.04
C MET A 17 -11.50 0.80 -8.22
N PRO A 18 -12.37 0.74 -9.25
CA PRO A 18 -13.34 -0.33 -9.42
C PRO A 18 -12.69 -1.72 -9.56
N ASP A 19 -11.46 -1.79 -10.08
CA ASP A 19 -10.73 -3.03 -10.31
C ASP A 19 -9.93 -3.53 -9.10
N VAL A 20 -9.91 -2.76 -8.00
CA VAL A 20 -9.18 -3.10 -6.78
C VAL A 20 -10.19 -3.22 -5.64
N PRO A 21 -10.61 -4.44 -5.28
CA PRO A 21 -11.52 -4.64 -4.14
C PRO A 21 -10.81 -4.26 -2.83
N LEU A 22 -11.41 -3.36 -2.07
CA LEU A 22 -10.86 -2.84 -0.82
C LEU A 22 -11.64 -3.38 0.39
N ALA A 23 -10.95 -3.44 1.52
CA ALA A 23 -11.55 -3.69 2.81
C ALA A 23 -11.13 -2.59 3.81
N MET A 24 -12.05 -2.24 4.71
CA MET A 24 -11.78 -1.42 5.87
C MET A 24 -11.15 -2.28 6.99
N GLY A 25 -10.44 -1.65 7.93
CA GLY A 25 -9.97 -2.28 9.16
C GLY A 25 -8.48 -2.14 9.41
N PRO A 26 -7.86 -2.99 10.24
CA PRO A 26 -8.39 -4.24 10.80
C PRO A 26 -9.57 -4.06 11.75
N ASP A 27 -10.44 -5.07 11.86
CA ASP A 27 -11.47 -5.23 12.91
C ASP A 27 -12.39 -4.00 13.10
N ASP A 28 -12.94 -3.47 12.01
CA ASP A 28 -13.76 -2.25 11.98
C ASP A 28 -13.05 -0.96 12.46
N ALA A 29 -11.73 -0.99 12.69
CA ALA A 29 -10.95 0.22 12.92
C ALA A 29 -11.02 1.08 11.65
N GLY A 30 -11.79 2.17 11.72
CA GLY A 30 -12.02 3.12 10.63
C GLY A 30 -10.82 4.02 10.35
N GLU A 31 -9.63 3.44 10.31
CA GLU A 31 -8.36 4.15 10.18
C GLU A 31 -7.53 3.71 8.97
N PHE A 32 -7.73 2.48 8.47
CA PHE A 32 -6.96 1.97 7.33
C PHE A 32 -7.81 1.28 6.27
N LEU A 33 -7.31 1.37 5.04
CA LEU A 33 -7.80 0.68 3.87
C LEU A 33 -6.71 -0.26 3.36
N TYR A 34 -7.10 -1.42 2.87
CA TYR A 34 -6.18 -2.37 2.25
C TYR A 34 -6.88 -3.15 1.15
N GLU A 35 -6.09 -3.70 0.23
CA GLU A 35 -6.59 -4.59 -0.80
C GLU A 35 -7.09 -5.89 -0.18
N LYS A 36 -8.31 -6.26 -0.57
CA LYS A 36 -9.02 -7.41 -0.06
C LYS A 36 -8.49 -8.70 -0.67
N GLY A 37 -8.41 -9.73 0.15
CA GLY A 37 -7.96 -11.08 -0.18
C GLY A 37 -6.48 -11.17 -0.48
N VAL A 38 -5.67 -10.15 -0.16
CA VAL A 38 -4.25 -10.10 -0.53
C VAL A 38 -3.36 -9.76 0.67
N VAL A 39 -2.26 -10.50 0.79
CA VAL A 39 -1.15 -10.18 1.68
C VAL A 39 0.15 -10.02 0.90
N LEU A 40 1.08 -9.26 1.48
CA LEU A 40 2.41 -9.01 0.95
C LEU A 40 3.45 -9.73 1.81
N ALA A 41 4.41 -10.36 1.14
CA ALA A 41 5.60 -10.94 1.74
C ALA A 41 6.84 -10.51 0.96
N ARG A 42 8.02 -10.56 1.58
CA ARG A 42 9.28 -10.39 0.83
C ARG A 42 9.43 -11.53 -0.19
N ASP A 43 9.96 -11.21 -1.35
CA ASP A 43 10.13 -12.18 -2.44
C ASP A 43 11.12 -13.30 -2.07
N GLY A 44 11.11 -14.39 -2.84
CA GLY A 44 11.98 -15.54 -2.64
C GLY A 44 11.47 -16.54 -1.61
N GLU A 45 12.35 -16.97 -0.69
CA GLU A 45 12.04 -18.01 0.30
C GLU A 45 11.00 -17.56 1.32
N GLU A 46 10.99 -16.29 1.71
CA GLU A 46 9.99 -15.77 2.67
C GLU A 46 8.57 -15.88 2.10
N ALA A 47 8.37 -15.54 0.83
CA ALA A 47 7.09 -15.75 0.16
C ALA A 47 6.67 -17.23 0.13
N ARG A 48 7.61 -18.19 0.06
CA ARG A 48 7.30 -19.63 0.14
C ARG A 48 6.84 -20.00 1.54
N VAL A 49 7.59 -19.59 2.57
CA VAL A 49 7.23 -19.84 3.96
C VAL A 49 5.84 -19.27 4.28
N VAL A 50 5.56 -18.03 3.85
CA VAL A 50 4.24 -17.41 4.06
C VAL A 50 3.15 -18.20 3.33
N GLU A 51 3.32 -18.52 2.06
CA GLU A 51 2.34 -19.29 1.29
C GLU A 51 2.02 -20.64 1.92
N ASP A 52 3.04 -21.41 2.28
CA ASP A 52 2.88 -22.75 2.85
C ASP A 52 2.25 -22.70 4.24
N THR A 53 2.68 -21.77 5.09
CA THR A 53 2.13 -21.61 6.45
C THR A 53 0.68 -21.19 6.42
N VAL A 54 0.30 -20.24 5.54
CA VAL A 54 -1.09 -19.80 5.40
C VAL A 54 -1.96 -20.93 4.83
N ARG A 55 -1.48 -21.64 3.82
CA ARG A 55 -2.19 -22.78 3.22
C ARG A 55 -2.46 -23.86 4.27
N GLN A 56 -1.47 -24.21 5.08
CA GLN A 56 -1.62 -25.18 6.16
C GLN A 56 -2.55 -24.68 7.28
N HIS A 57 -2.48 -23.39 7.63
CA HIS A 57 -3.40 -22.84 8.61
C HIS A 57 -4.85 -22.95 8.12
N PHE A 58 -5.11 -22.66 6.85
CA PHE A 58 -6.45 -22.61 6.27
C PHE A 58 -7.10 -24.00 6.16
N THR A 59 -6.34 -25.10 6.19
CA THR A 59 -6.94 -26.46 6.27
C THR A 59 -7.61 -26.73 7.61
N THR A 60 -7.31 -25.92 8.64
CA THR A 60 -7.74 -26.16 10.02
C THR A 60 -8.98 -25.35 10.40
N PHE A 61 -9.28 -24.25 9.71
CA PHE A 61 -10.35 -23.32 10.07
C PHE A 61 -11.49 -23.33 9.06
N ALA A 62 -12.71 -23.50 9.55
CA ALA A 62 -13.91 -23.44 8.73
C ALA A 62 -14.09 -22.06 8.08
N GLY A 63 -14.52 -22.03 6.81
CA GLY A 63 -14.74 -20.80 6.05
C GLY A 63 -13.49 -20.21 5.38
N LEU A 64 -12.32 -20.83 5.56
CA LEU A 64 -11.09 -20.49 4.84
C LEU A 64 -10.75 -21.60 3.84
N THR A 65 -10.28 -21.23 2.66
CA THR A 65 -10.02 -22.19 1.57
C THR A 65 -8.54 -22.18 1.20
N PRO A 66 -7.79 -23.27 1.46
CA PRO A 66 -6.39 -23.39 1.08
C PRO A 66 -6.12 -23.13 -0.41
N ASP A 67 -7.06 -23.48 -1.29
CA ASP A 67 -6.94 -23.32 -2.74
C ASP A 67 -6.91 -21.86 -3.19
N HIS A 68 -7.42 -20.94 -2.36
CA HIS A 68 -7.32 -19.51 -2.64
C HIS A 68 -5.93 -18.95 -2.37
N VAL A 69 -5.10 -19.66 -1.59
CA VAL A 69 -3.73 -19.24 -1.27
C VAL A 69 -2.85 -19.45 -2.50
N ARG A 70 -2.41 -18.37 -3.14
CA ARG A 70 -1.53 -18.43 -4.33
C ARG A 70 -0.81 -17.12 -4.59
N ARG A 71 0.39 -17.21 -5.15
CA ARG A 71 1.10 -16.03 -5.66
C ARG A 71 0.38 -15.43 -6.85
N THR A 72 0.34 -14.11 -6.87
CA THR A 72 -0.21 -13.33 -7.99
C THR A 72 0.83 -12.42 -8.63
N SER A 73 1.96 -12.16 -7.96
CA SER A 73 3.12 -11.48 -8.55
C SER A 73 3.98 -12.43 -9.39
N PRO A 74 4.67 -11.93 -10.44
CA PRO A 74 5.75 -12.64 -11.10
C PRO A 74 6.83 -13.09 -10.10
N ARG A 75 7.46 -14.24 -10.39
CA ARG A 75 8.48 -14.89 -9.53
C ARG A 75 9.76 -14.06 -9.35
N THR A 76 10.01 -13.12 -10.27
CA THR A 76 11.06 -12.12 -10.16
C THR A 76 10.42 -10.77 -10.44
N ASN A 77 10.25 -9.96 -9.40
CA ASN A 77 9.78 -8.59 -9.56
C ASN A 77 10.79 -7.59 -9.00
N ARG A 78 10.85 -6.42 -9.62
CA ARG A 78 11.79 -5.35 -9.22
C ARG A 78 11.47 -4.73 -7.85
N SER A 79 10.30 -5.03 -7.28
CA SER A 79 9.87 -4.46 -5.99
C SER A 79 10.39 -5.25 -4.78
N GLY A 80 10.89 -6.47 -4.96
CA GLY A 80 11.29 -7.34 -3.86
C GLY A 80 10.14 -7.84 -2.98
N ILE A 81 8.88 -7.66 -3.42
CA ILE A 81 7.67 -8.01 -2.69
C ILE A 81 6.79 -8.94 -3.54
N THR A 82 6.38 -10.08 -2.97
CA THR A 82 5.39 -10.98 -3.59
C THR A 82 3.99 -10.69 -3.04
N ARG A 83 3.02 -10.55 -3.95
CA ARG A 83 1.59 -10.50 -3.64
C ARG A 83 1.05 -11.94 -3.58
N ILE A 84 0.45 -12.30 -2.46
CA ILE A 84 -0.16 -13.61 -2.22
C ILE A 84 -1.66 -13.37 -2.03
N ARG A 85 -2.47 -13.92 -2.93
CA ARG A 85 -3.92 -14.00 -2.74
C ARG A 85 -4.19 -15.06 -1.69
N VAL A 86 -5.08 -14.78 -0.75
CA VAL A 86 -5.51 -15.68 0.33
C VAL A 86 -7.02 -15.89 0.35
N ALA A 87 -7.80 -15.06 -0.36
CA ALA A 87 -9.23 -15.24 -0.56
C ALA A 87 -9.66 -14.69 -1.92
N ASP A 88 -10.88 -15.01 -2.34
CA ASP A 88 -11.53 -14.31 -3.45
C ASP A 88 -11.86 -12.87 -3.03
N PRO A 89 -11.26 -11.84 -3.67
CA PRO A 89 -11.52 -10.44 -3.34
C PRO A 89 -12.98 -10.01 -3.54
N GLY A 90 -13.75 -10.71 -4.39
CA GLY A 90 -15.15 -10.41 -4.66
C GLY A 90 -16.14 -10.81 -3.56
N GLN A 91 -15.73 -11.63 -2.59
CA GLN A 91 -16.61 -12.19 -1.55
C GLN A 91 -16.82 -11.24 -0.36
N GLY A 92 -18.07 -10.91 0.02
CA GLY A 92 -18.37 -10.05 1.20
C GLY A 92 -18.35 -8.54 0.91
N ASP A 93 -18.72 -7.72 1.90
CA ASP A 93 -19.10 -6.29 1.74
C ASP A 93 -18.01 -5.25 2.03
N GLY A 94 -16.77 -5.68 2.29
CA GLY A 94 -15.63 -4.77 2.52
C GLY A 94 -15.54 -4.22 3.95
N SER A 95 -16.43 -4.62 4.87
CA SER A 95 -16.35 -4.31 6.32
C SER A 95 -15.15 -4.96 7.02
N GLY A 96 -14.46 -5.88 6.36
CA GLY A 96 -13.22 -6.47 6.84
C GLY A 96 -12.77 -7.60 5.92
N ASP A 97 -11.78 -8.33 6.40
CA ASP A 97 -11.21 -9.47 5.66
C ASP A 97 -10.72 -10.56 6.62
N PRO A 98 -11.60 -11.52 6.97
CA PRO A 98 -11.26 -12.61 7.88
C PRO A 98 -10.13 -13.50 7.37
N ALA A 99 -10.00 -13.64 6.05
CA ALA A 99 -8.95 -14.46 5.45
C ALA A 99 -7.59 -13.77 5.57
N VAL A 100 -7.48 -12.48 5.27
CA VAL A 100 -6.26 -11.71 5.52
C VAL A 100 -5.93 -11.69 7.01
N ALA A 101 -6.91 -11.50 7.89
CA ALA A 101 -6.69 -11.59 9.34
C ALA A 101 -6.18 -12.98 9.78
N GLY A 102 -6.75 -14.05 9.22
CA GLY A 102 -6.30 -15.43 9.44
C GLY A 102 -4.87 -15.67 8.94
N ALA A 103 -4.52 -15.13 7.76
CA ALA A 103 -3.18 -15.22 7.21
C ALA A 103 -2.13 -14.53 8.09
N LEU A 104 -2.43 -13.34 8.62
CA LEU A 104 -1.53 -12.67 9.55
C LEU A 104 -1.37 -13.44 10.86
N ARG A 105 -2.49 -13.97 11.41
CA ARG A 105 -2.44 -14.81 12.62
C ARG A 105 -1.65 -16.09 12.42
N ALA A 106 -1.69 -16.69 11.23
CA ALA A 106 -0.94 -17.91 10.91
C ALA A 106 0.59 -17.73 11.10
N LEU A 107 1.09 -16.51 10.94
CA LEU A 107 2.52 -16.20 11.00
C LEU A 107 2.97 -15.58 12.33
N SER A 108 2.05 -15.21 13.24
CA SER A 108 2.40 -14.44 14.45
C SER A 108 3.48 -15.12 15.31
N ALA A 109 3.36 -16.43 15.55
CA ALA A 109 4.34 -17.18 16.33
C ALA A 109 5.72 -17.26 15.65
N ALA A 110 5.76 -17.29 14.31
CA ALA A 110 7.01 -17.29 13.56
C ALA A 110 7.67 -15.90 13.58
N GLU A 111 6.87 -14.84 13.47
CA GLU A 111 7.33 -13.45 13.57
C GLU A 111 7.87 -13.14 14.98
N GLU A 112 7.17 -13.56 16.04
CA GLU A 112 7.61 -13.42 17.44
C GLU A 112 8.97 -14.08 17.67
N ARG A 113 9.14 -15.32 17.20
CA ARG A 113 10.39 -16.08 17.34
C ARG A 113 11.56 -15.46 16.56
N THR A 114 11.29 -14.81 15.44
CA THR A 114 12.33 -14.24 14.57
C THR A 114 12.55 -12.74 14.80
N GLY A 115 11.69 -12.09 15.58
CA GLY A 115 11.76 -10.66 15.88
C GLY A 115 11.49 -9.75 14.67
N ARG A 116 10.86 -10.26 13.60
CA ARG A 116 10.60 -9.48 12.39
C ARG A 116 9.30 -9.90 11.71
N ARG A 117 8.70 -8.94 10.99
CA ARG A 117 7.50 -9.18 10.18
C ARG A 117 7.83 -9.96 8.91
N LEU A 118 7.00 -10.95 8.60
CA LEU A 118 7.06 -11.82 7.42
C LEU A 118 5.92 -11.52 6.45
N VAL A 119 4.75 -11.10 6.97
CA VAL A 119 3.56 -10.87 6.18
C VAL A 119 2.83 -9.58 6.60
N SER A 120 2.29 -8.85 5.63
CA SER A 120 1.54 -7.61 5.87
C SER A 120 0.36 -7.46 4.92
N ARG A 121 -0.56 -6.55 5.24
CA ARG A 121 -1.66 -6.18 4.33
C ARG A 121 -1.11 -5.32 3.20
N ASN A 122 -1.70 -5.40 2.02
CA ASN A 122 -1.43 -4.42 0.97
C ASN A 122 -2.24 -3.14 1.25
N HIS A 123 -1.67 -2.24 2.06
CA HIS A 123 -2.34 -1.00 2.45
C HIS A 123 -2.53 -0.05 1.25
N VAL A 124 -3.68 0.61 1.21
CA VAL A 124 -3.97 1.67 0.26
C VAL A 124 -3.93 3.00 0.99
N VAL A 125 -3.06 3.88 0.53
CA VAL A 125 -3.01 5.28 0.96
C VAL A 125 -3.69 6.10 -0.12
N SER A 126 -4.73 6.83 0.25
CA SER A 126 -5.43 7.75 -0.64
C SER A 126 -5.29 9.17 -0.10
N ILE A 127 -4.88 10.08 -0.97
CA ILE A 127 -4.85 11.52 -0.70
C ILE A 127 -5.97 12.12 -1.56
N ALA A 128 -7.04 12.58 -0.91
CA ALA A 128 -8.17 13.22 -1.58
C ALA A 128 -8.24 14.69 -1.17
N VAL A 129 -8.12 15.59 -2.15
CA VAL A 129 -8.13 17.05 -1.95
C VAL A 129 -9.40 17.56 -1.27
N ASN A 130 -10.51 16.84 -1.38
CA ASN A 130 -11.79 17.19 -0.75
C ASN A 130 -11.78 17.06 0.79
N ALA A 131 -10.77 16.39 1.36
CA ALA A 131 -10.63 16.13 2.80
C ALA A 131 -9.43 16.84 3.44
N CYS A 132 -8.61 17.50 2.64
CA CYS A 132 -7.56 18.38 3.10
C CYS A 132 -8.21 19.68 3.59
N PRO A 133 -7.81 20.26 4.73
CA PRO A 133 -8.23 21.61 5.04
C PRO A 133 -7.80 22.50 3.86
N GLY A 134 -8.73 23.33 3.37
CA GLY A 134 -8.58 24.09 2.12
C GLY A 134 -7.48 25.16 2.15
N ASP A 135 -6.61 25.14 3.14
CA ASP A 135 -5.39 25.91 3.25
C ASP A 135 -4.15 25.12 2.82
N GLU A 136 -4.27 23.85 2.38
CA GLU A 136 -3.14 23.09 1.87
C GLU A 136 -2.86 23.34 0.37
N PRO A 137 -1.58 23.62 0.01
CA PRO A 137 -0.41 23.67 0.90
C PRO A 137 -0.42 24.93 1.78
N VAL A 138 -0.24 24.75 3.10
CA VAL A 138 -0.12 25.87 4.04
C VAL A 138 1.05 26.74 3.57
N PRO A 139 0.85 28.05 3.35
CA PRO A 139 1.92 28.92 2.87
C PRO A 139 3.14 28.82 3.79
N VAL A 140 4.24 28.29 3.27
CA VAL A 140 5.53 28.28 3.97
C VAL A 140 6.25 29.61 3.73
N ALA A 141 6.95 30.10 4.74
CA ALA A 141 7.77 31.29 4.59
C ALA A 141 8.80 31.07 3.46
N ARG A 142 9.04 32.13 2.66
CA ARG A 142 10.06 32.08 1.60
C ARG A 142 11.42 31.73 2.23
N GLY A 143 12.02 30.63 1.77
CA GLY A 143 13.29 30.11 2.29
C GLY A 143 13.17 29.05 3.40
N ALA A 144 11.95 28.69 3.80
CA ALA A 144 11.74 27.54 4.69
C ALA A 144 12.31 26.27 4.06
N GLN A 145 12.92 25.43 4.90
CA GLN A 145 13.44 24.14 4.48
C GLN A 145 12.28 23.16 4.20
N PRO A 146 12.47 22.21 3.27
CA PRO A 146 11.48 21.16 3.01
C PRO A 146 11.16 20.37 4.27
N ASN A 147 9.89 19.96 4.42
CA ASN A 147 9.45 19.05 5.48
C ASN A 147 8.62 17.91 4.86
N PRO A 148 9.10 16.65 4.92
CA PRO A 148 10.37 16.23 5.50
C PRO A 148 11.58 16.80 4.76
N ALA A 149 12.71 16.95 5.47
CA ALA A 149 13.97 17.36 4.85
C ALA A 149 14.41 16.33 3.81
N ALA A 150 15.07 16.78 2.75
CA ALA A 150 15.67 15.87 1.78
C ALA A 150 16.70 14.98 2.49
N ALA A 151 16.71 13.68 2.15
CA ALA A 151 17.70 12.77 2.67
C ALA A 151 19.11 13.21 2.24
N GLU A 152 20.06 13.18 3.17
CA GLU A 152 21.46 13.46 2.87
C GLU A 152 22.07 12.29 2.07
N GLY A 153 22.66 12.58 0.91
CA GLY A 153 23.33 11.59 0.08
C GLY A 153 23.34 11.94 -1.40
N ALA A 154 24.20 11.27 -2.16
CA ALA A 154 24.17 11.34 -3.62
C ALA A 154 23.03 10.45 -4.15
N HIS A 155 22.41 10.87 -5.25
CA HIS A 155 21.43 10.05 -5.95
C HIS A 155 22.10 8.77 -6.50
N ASP A 156 21.61 7.61 -6.08
CA ASP A 156 21.98 6.30 -6.63
C ASP A 156 20.83 5.73 -7.50
N PRO A 157 20.99 5.68 -8.84
CA PRO A 157 19.98 5.13 -9.73
C PRO A 157 19.63 3.66 -9.46
N GLY A 158 20.53 2.88 -8.83
CA GLY A 158 20.32 1.46 -8.55
C GLY A 158 19.39 1.18 -7.38
N THR A 159 19.22 2.15 -6.47
CA THR A 159 18.40 2.03 -5.26
C THR A 159 17.27 3.07 -5.18
N ALA A 160 17.26 4.05 -6.09
CA ALA A 160 16.24 5.09 -6.14
C ALA A 160 14.82 4.54 -6.38
N VAL A 161 13.84 5.17 -5.72
CA VAL A 161 12.41 4.90 -5.94
C VAL A 161 11.94 5.71 -7.13
N GLY A 162 11.35 5.03 -8.13
CA GLY A 162 10.68 5.69 -9.25
C GLY A 162 9.29 6.18 -8.86
N VAL A 163 9.02 7.47 -9.05
CA VAL A 163 7.70 8.10 -8.85
C VAL A 163 7.20 8.64 -10.18
N LEU A 164 5.97 8.28 -10.56
CA LEU A 164 5.27 8.88 -11.69
C LEU A 164 4.24 9.88 -11.15
N VAL A 165 4.34 11.12 -11.62
CA VAL A 165 3.36 12.17 -11.33
C VAL A 165 2.62 12.50 -12.63
N ILE A 166 1.29 12.43 -12.60
CA ILE A 166 0.42 12.80 -13.71
C ILE A 166 -0.26 14.10 -13.30
N ASP A 167 0.19 15.21 -13.88
CA ASP A 167 -0.24 16.57 -13.53
C ASP A 167 -0.13 17.48 -14.78
N THR A 168 -0.25 18.80 -14.63
CA THR A 168 -0.19 19.77 -15.73
C THR A 168 1.21 19.98 -16.32
N GLY A 169 2.23 19.24 -15.88
CA GLY A 169 3.61 19.31 -16.36
C GLY A 169 4.59 19.97 -15.38
N LEU A 170 5.87 19.95 -15.74
CA LEU A 170 6.96 20.52 -14.94
C LEU A 170 7.04 22.04 -15.10
N MET A 171 7.24 22.75 -13.99
CA MET A 171 7.59 24.18 -14.03
C MET A 171 8.88 24.38 -14.84
N HIS A 172 8.94 25.48 -15.60
CA HIS A 172 10.07 25.79 -16.47
C HIS A 172 11.42 25.88 -15.73
N ASP A 173 11.38 26.25 -14.45
CA ASP A 173 12.54 26.44 -13.57
C ASP A 173 12.74 25.31 -12.55
N HIS A 174 12.05 24.17 -12.68
CA HIS A 174 12.14 23.06 -11.71
C HIS A 174 13.58 22.59 -11.45
N GLY A 175 14.46 22.65 -12.45
CA GLY A 175 15.87 22.28 -12.34
C GLY A 175 16.69 23.20 -11.42
N SER A 176 16.18 24.38 -11.07
CA SER A 176 16.79 25.28 -10.09
C SER A 176 16.65 24.78 -8.64
N TYR A 177 15.75 23.82 -8.41
CA TYR A 177 15.53 23.20 -7.11
C TYR A 177 16.28 21.85 -7.05
N PRO A 178 17.39 21.75 -6.30
CA PRO A 178 18.28 20.58 -6.34
C PRO A 178 17.59 19.21 -6.14
N PRO A 179 16.56 19.07 -5.27
CA PRO A 179 15.84 17.80 -5.13
C PRO A 179 15.13 17.32 -6.41
N LEU A 180 14.81 18.22 -7.35
CA LEU A 180 14.16 17.87 -8.61
C LEU A 180 15.15 17.74 -9.78
N ALA A 181 16.47 17.86 -9.56
CA ALA A 181 17.48 17.86 -10.62
C ALA A 181 17.53 16.57 -11.48
N HIS A 182 16.95 15.47 -10.99
CA HIS A 182 16.87 14.19 -11.71
C HIS A 182 15.47 13.88 -12.25
N THR A 183 14.54 14.83 -12.16
CA THR A 183 13.17 14.70 -12.67
C THR A 183 13.16 14.83 -14.19
N ARG A 184 12.30 14.06 -14.86
CA ARG A 184 12.07 14.15 -16.30
C ARG A 184 10.58 14.15 -16.57
N GLY A 185 10.16 14.87 -17.60
CA GLY A 185 8.76 14.96 -17.99
C GLY A 185 8.53 16.12 -18.95
N ASP A 186 7.29 16.26 -19.39
CA ASP A 186 6.87 17.39 -20.21
C ASP A 186 6.78 18.66 -19.34
N VAL A 187 7.18 19.79 -19.91
CA VAL A 187 6.99 21.10 -19.25
C VAL A 187 5.51 21.49 -19.27
N GLN A 188 5.10 22.30 -18.30
CA GLN A 188 3.75 22.85 -18.27
C GLN A 188 3.48 23.63 -19.56
N VAL A 189 2.33 23.34 -20.19
CA VAL A 189 1.85 24.09 -21.36
C VAL A 189 1.32 25.43 -20.87
N GLU A 190 1.75 26.53 -21.50
CA GLU A 190 1.22 27.89 -21.27
C GLU A 190 -0.26 28.02 -21.66
#